data_AF-A0A657LVA8-F1
#
_entry.id   AF-A0A657LVA8-F1
#
_cell.length_a   1.000
_cell.length_b   1.000
_cell.length_c   1.000
_cell.angle_alpha   90.00
_cell.angle_beta   90.00
_cell.angle_gamma   90.00
#
_symmetry.space_group_name_H-M   'P 1'
#
loop_
_entity.id
_entity.type
_entity.pdbx_description
1 polymer ?
#
loop_
_entity_poly.entity_id
_entity_poly.type
_entity_poly.pdbx_seq_one_letter_code
_entity_poly.pdbx_strand_id
1 'polypeptide(L)'
;MNYCQLILALPLLGTLTACSGGESKQVAKEDQPATNGERPMDEVPVRKTLPNGDREYSYVNGCVVVLEPKRAVVKTEGPNCQSHHRDISLLYASGD
;
A
#
# COMPACT_ATOMS: atom_id res chain seq x y z
N MET A 1 48.25 18.46 -11.27
CA MET A 1 48.62 17.66 -12.45
C MET A 1 47.45 16.71 -12.70
N ASN A 2 46.55 16.97 -13.66
CA ASN A 2 46.67 16.59 -15.10
C ASN A 2 46.90 15.06 -15.21
N TYR A 3 46.09 14.20 -15.84
CA TYR A 3 45.14 14.25 -16.97
C TYR A 3 44.17 13.03 -16.88
N CYS A 4 42.87 13.16 -17.22
CA CYS A 4 42.23 12.86 -18.52
C CYS A 4 42.21 11.37 -18.96
N GLN A 5 41.02 10.78 -18.88
CA GLN A 5 40.51 9.58 -19.59
C GLN A 5 39.04 9.45 -19.12
N LEU A 6 37.95 9.84 -19.79
CA LEU A 6 37.59 10.00 -21.20
C LEU A 6 37.49 8.70 -22.01
N ILE A 7 36.57 7.82 -21.58
CA ILE A 7 35.85 6.83 -22.42
C ILE A 7 34.43 6.76 -21.81
N LEU A 8 33.39 7.49 -22.25
CA LEU A 8 32.74 7.49 -23.57
C LEU A 8 32.40 6.07 -24.07
N ALA A 9 31.29 5.51 -23.59
CA ALA A 9 30.37 4.69 -24.39
C ALA A 9 29.15 4.28 -23.54
N LEU A 10 28.07 5.07 -23.63
CA LEU A 10 26.72 4.56 -23.42
C LEU A 10 26.40 3.59 -24.57
N PRO A 11 25.95 2.36 -24.33
CA PRO A 11 25.01 1.71 -25.21
C PRO A 11 23.61 2.19 -24.82
N LEU A 12 23.13 3.20 -25.54
CA LEU A 12 21.72 3.39 -25.80
C LEU A 12 21.23 2.14 -26.54
N LEU A 13 20.79 1.11 -25.81
CA LEU A 13 19.92 0.07 -26.37
C LEU A 13 18.50 0.36 -25.92
N GLY A 14 17.85 1.22 -26.70
CA GLY A 14 16.41 1.23 -26.79
C GLY A 14 15.94 -0.03 -27.50
N THR A 15 15.14 -0.83 -26.81
CA THR A 15 14.19 -1.75 -27.43
C THR A 15 12.81 -1.36 -26.95
N LEU A 16 12.17 -0.44 -27.69
CA LEU A 16 10.73 -0.24 -27.62
C LEU A 16 10.07 -1.47 -28.24
N THR A 17 9.86 -2.49 -27.41
CA THR A 17 9.04 -3.65 -27.77
C THR A 17 7.58 -3.20 -27.77
N ALA A 18 7.15 -2.63 -28.91
CA ALA A 18 5.75 -2.47 -29.25
C ALA A 18 5.19 -3.82 -29.68
N CYS A 19 4.40 -4.47 -28.81
CA CYS A 19 3.55 -5.59 -29.18
C CYS A 19 2.12 -5.32 -28.75
N SER A 20 1.32 -5.04 -29.78
CA SER A 20 -0.04 -5.49 -30.04
C SER A 20 -1.07 -5.40 -28.92
N GLY A 21 -2.07 -4.56 -29.19
CA GLY A 21 -3.35 -4.57 -28.50
C GLY A 21 -3.99 -5.96 -28.51
N GLY A 22 -4.48 -6.34 -27.34
CA GLY A 22 -5.59 -7.26 -27.18
C GLY A 22 -6.83 -6.44 -26.83
N GLU A 23 -7.64 -6.14 -27.84
CA GLU A 23 -9.02 -5.70 -27.64
C GLU A 23 -9.82 -6.89 -27.10
N SER A 24 -9.80 -7.06 -25.77
CA SER A 24 -10.69 -8.02 -25.12
C SER A 24 -12.03 -7.35 -24.91
N LYS A 25 -12.95 -7.64 -25.82
CA LYS A 25 -14.40 -7.44 -25.69
C LYS A 25 -14.85 -7.61 -24.24
N GLN A 26 -15.56 -6.61 -23.74
CA GLN A 26 -16.48 -6.75 -22.62
C GLN A 26 -17.31 -8.01 -22.80
N VAL A 27 -17.15 -8.96 -21.88
CA VAL A 27 -18.25 -9.84 -21.52
C VAL A 27 -19.02 -9.07 -20.47
N ALA A 28 -20.16 -8.50 -20.89
CA ALA A 28 -21.21 -8.09 -19.99
C ALA A 28 -21.59 -9.31 -19.15
N LYS A 29 -21.10 -9.35 -17.89
CA LYS A 29 -21.57 -10.32 -16.93
C LYS A 29 -22.81 -9.74 -16.28
N GLU A 30 -23.87 -10.51 -16.42
CA GLU A 30 -25.22 -10.29 -15.93
C GLU A 30 -25.29 -9.73 -14.52
N ASP A 31 -26.33 -8.92 -14.35
CA ASP A 31 -26.96 -8.37 -13.15
C ASP A 31 -27.03 -9.39 -12.01
N GLN A 32 -25.88 -9.63 -11.36
CA GLN A 32 -25.84 -10.20 -10.03
C GLN A 32 -26.23 -9.06 -9.09
N PRO A 33 -27.18 -9.27 -8.17
CA PRO A 33 -27.49 -8.25 -7.19
C PRO A 33 -26.18 -7.87 -6.51
N ALA A 34 -25.81 -6.59 -6.62
CA ALA A 34 -24.74 -6.03 -5.83
C ALA A 34 -25.11 -6.31 -4.37
N THR A 35 -24.57 -7.40 -3.81
CA THR A 35 -24.56 -7.60 -2.37
C THR A 35 -23.64 -6.50 -1.86
N ASN A 36 -24.23 -5.33 -1.57
CA ASN A 36 -23.59 -4.06 -1.19
C ASN A 36 -22.09 -4.22 -0.94
N GLY A 37 -21.33 -4.14 -2.02
CA GLY A 37 -19.87 -4.13 -2.03
C GLY A 37 -19.38 -2.76 -1.60
N GLU A 38 -19.85 -2.33 -0.43
CA GLU A 38 -19.35 -1.17 0.30
C GLU A 38 -17.90 -1.50 0.61
N ARG A 39 -16.98 -1.16 -0.31
CA ARG A 39 -15.57 -1.05 0.06
C ARG A 39 -15.58 -0.06 1.22
N PRO A 40 -15.13 -0.40 2.45
CA PRO A 40 -15.15 0.51 3.59
C PRO A 40 -14.10 1.62 3.38
N MET A 41 -14.26 2.42 2.34
CA MET A 41 -13.36 3.53 1.98
C MET A 41 -13.35 4.59 3.08
N ASP A 42 -14.36 4.57 3.95
CA ASP A 42 -14.53 5.44 5.12
C ASP A 42 -14.10 4.77 6.44
N GLU A 43 -13.40 3.63 6.40
CA GLU A 43 -12.92 2.97 7.62
C GLU A 43 -11.83 3.80 8.31
N VAL A 44 -12.16 4.36 9.46
CA VAL A 44 -11.26 5.16 10.28
C VAL A 44 -10.83 4.36 11.52
N PRO A 45 -9.53 4.11 11.74
CA PRO A 45 -9.06 3.42 12.93
C PRO A 45 -9.15 4.30 14.16
N VAL A 46 -9.44 3.69 15.31
CA VAL A 46 -9.27 4.33 16.62
C VAL A 46 -7.81 4.18 17.04
N ARG A 47 -7.14 5.30 17.30
CA ARG A 47 -5.75 5.33 17.76
C ARG A 47 -5.65 5.34 19.29
N LYS A 48 -4.70 4.58 19.82
CA LYS A 48 -4.28 4.59 21.23
C LYS A 48 -2.76 4.49 21.35
N THR A 49 -2.17 5.17 22.33
CA THR A 49 -0.76 4.97 22.68
C THR A 49 -0.66 3.95 23.81
N LEU A 50 0.16 2.92 23.62
CA LEU A 50 0.42 1.88 24.61
C LEU A 50 1.44 2.35 25.67
N PRO A 51 1.53 1.68 26.85
CA PRO A 51 2.45 2.10 27.92
C PRO A 51 3.93 2.10 27.52
N ASN A 52 4.31 1.29 26.54
CA ASN A 52 5.66 1.23 25.97
C ASN A 52 5.91 2.28 24.88
N GLY A 53 4.94 3.14 24.59
CA GLY A 53 4.99 4.17 23.56
C GLY A 53 4.55 3.70 22.17
N ASP A 54 4.29 2.41 21.96
CA ASP A 54 3.82 1.91 20.67
C ASP A 54 2.44 2.52 20.34
N ARG A 55 2.13 2.63 19.05
CA ARG A 55 0.88 3.19 18.56
C ARG A 55 -0.03 2.08 18.09
N GLU A 56 -1.17 1.91 18.74
CA GLU A 56 -2.19 0.92 18.42
C GLU A 56 -3.31 1.56 17.58
N TYR A 57 -3.68 0.91 16.49
CA TYR A 57 -4.78 1.28 15.60
C TYR A 57 -5.79 0.14 15.57
N SER A 58 -7.01 0.40 16.06
CA SER A 58 -8.08 -0.59 16.15
C SER A 58 -9.18 -0.31 15.13
N TYR A 59 -9.67 -1.37 14.50
CA TYR A 59 -10.67 -1.34 13.44
C TYR A 59 -11.98 -2.00 13.89
N VAL A 60 -13.10 -1.66 13.24
CA VAL A 60 -14.45 -2.12 13.63
C VAL A 60 -14.57 -3.63 13.55
N ASN A 61 -13.88 -4.26 12.59
CA ASN A 61 -13.88 -5.71 12.41
C ASN A 61 -13.01 -6.46 13.44
N GLY A 62 -12.45 -5.77 14.43
CA GLY A 62 -11.57 -6.34 15.43
C GLY A 62 -10.13 -6.56 14.97
N CYS A 63 -9.71 -5.99 13.83
CA CYS A 63 -8.30 -5.87 13.50
C CYS A 63 -7.61 -4.87 14.43
N VAL A 64 -6.40 -5.22 14.86
CA VAL A 64 -5.50 -4.34 15.62
C VAL A 64 -4.15 -4.33 14.93
N VAL A 65 -3.67 -3.15 14.57
CA VAL A 65 -2.34 -2.91 14.01
C VAL A 65 -1.53 -2.13 15.03
N VAL A 66 -0.38 -2.65 15.43
CA VAL A 66 0.53 -1.97 16.35
C VAL A 66 1.75 -1.51 15.57
N LEU A 67 2.01 -0.20 15.62
CA LEU A 67 3.16 0.44 15.01
C LEU A 67 4.17 0.88 16.07
N GLU A 68 5.41 1.07 15.64
CA GLU A 68 6.44 1.65 16.48
C GLU A 68 6.12 3.09 16.94
N PRO A 69 6.73 3.55 18.06
CA PRO A 69 6.43 4.86 18.63
C PRO A 69 6.77 6.04 17.71
N LYS A 70 7.92 5.99 17.05
CA LYS A 70 8.50 7.12 16.28
C LYS A 70 8.48 6.94 14.77
N ARG A 71 8.26 5.72 14.30
CA ARG A 71 8.31 5.36 12.88
C ARG A 71 6.99 4.75 12.47
N ALA A 72 6.53 5.06 11.25
CA ALA A 72 5.39 4.37 10.64
C ALA A 72 5.85 2.99 10.14
N VAL A 73 6.16 2.10 11.08
CA VAL A 73 6.60 0.72 10.81
C VAL A 73 5.71 -0.20 11.63
N VAL A 74 5.13 -1.20 10.97
CA VAL A 74 4.30 -2.22 11.62
C VAL A 74 5.18 -3.12 12.46
N LYS A 75 4.79 -3.27 13.72
CA LYS A 75 5.40 -4.18 14.68
C LYS A 75 4.63 -5.49 14.76
N THR A 76 3.30 -5.42 14.87
CA THR A 76 2.41 -6.59 14.88
C THR A 76 1.06 -6.27 14.25
N GLU A 77 0.43 -7.28 13.65
CA GLU A 77 -0.94 -7.20 13.14
C GLU A 77 -1.76 -8.40 13.64
N GLY A 78 -3.03 -8.16 13.96
CA GLY A 78 -3.95 -9.19 14.45
C GLY A 78 -4.49 -10.10 13.33
N PRO A 79 -5.08 -11.25 13.67
CA PRO A 79 -5.55 -12.24 12.69
C PRO A 79 -6.74 -11.77 11.85
N ASN A 80 -7.51 -10.78 12.34
CA ASN A 80 -8.65 -10.21 11.62
C ASN A 80 -8.24 -9.10 10.63
N CYS A 81 -6.93 -8.84 10.50
CA CYS A 81 -6.45 -7.76 9.66
C CYS A 81 -6.48 -8.15 8.18
N GLN A 82 -7.04 -7.25 7.39
CA GLN A 82 -6.97 -7.28 5.94
C GLN A 82 -5.82 -6.36 5.50
N SER A 83 -5.30 -6.55 4.27
CA SER A 83 -4.14 -5.80 3.79
C SER A 83 -4.35 -4.29 3.86
N HIS A 84 -5.57 -3.80 3.61
CA HIS A 84 -5.86 -2.36 3.62
C HIS A 84 -5.81 -1.73 5.02
N HIS A 85 -6.06 -2.48 6.10
CA HIS A 85 -5.94 -1.93 7.47
C HIS A 85 -4.50 -1.50 7.77
N ARG A 86 -3.52 -2.27 7.31
CA ARG A 86 -2.11 -1.90 7.44
C ARG A 86 -1.81 -0.59 6.72
N ASP A 87 -2.25 -0.48 5.47
CA ASP A 87 -1.99 0.71 4.66
C ASP A 87 -2.65 1.96 5.26
N ILE A 88 -3.91 1.84 5.71
CA ILE A 88 -4.61 2.91 6.42
C ILE A 88 -3.85 3.31 7.70
N SER A 89 -3.44 2.34 8.52
CA SER A 89 -2.69 2.60 9.76
C SER A 89 -1.39 3.37 9.48
N LEU A 90 -0.65 2.98 8.43
CA LEU A 90 0.59 3.64 8.04
C LEU A 90 0.36 5.08 7.55
N LEU A 91 -0.72 5.33 6.82
CA LEU A 91 -1.11 6.68 6.40
C LEU A 91 -1.35 7.59 7.61
N TYR A 92 -2.18 7.16 8.57
CA TYR A 92 -2.44 7.93 9.79
C TYR A 92 -1.20 8.15 10.64
N ALA A 93 -0.29 7.18 10.68
CA ALA A 93 0.94 7.26 11.46
C ALA A 93 2.03 8.14 10.84
N SER A 94 1.93 8.43 9.55
CA SER A 94 2.87 9.28 8.81
C SER A 94 2.55 10.79 8.91
N GLY A 95 1.34 11.14 9.34
CA GLY A 95 0.91 12.53 9.54
C GLY A 95 0.95 13.03 11.00
N ASP A 96 1.38 12.18 11.93
CA ASP A 96 1.55 12.45 13.38
C ASP A 96 2.99 12.86 13.69
#